data_AF-A0A426X115-F1
#
_entry.id   AF-A0A426X115-F1
#
_cell.length_a   1.000
_cell.length_b   1.000
_cell.length_c   1.000
_cell.angle_alpha   90.00
_cell.angle_beta   90.00
_cell.angle_gamma   90.00
#
_symmetry.space_group_name_H-M   'P 1'
#
loop_
_entity.id
_entity.type
_entity.pdbx_description
1 polymer ?
#
loop_
_entity_poly.entity_id
_entity_poly.type
_entity_poly.pdbx_seq_one_letter_code
_entity_poly.pdbx_strand_id
1 'polypeptide(L)'
;MSEPLLLFAAVAFVAVFGSSSTPSEARAFFVFGDSLVDSGNNNYLATTARADTLPYGIDSPTHRPTGRFSNGLNIADVKLSGDFYALMRAFTCRSLSGDCDPELQRAANMFNLLLVDVVRELNLEIGYVSFIAANAFNMHMNYITYPEVYGFVTSKVACCGQGLFNGVGLCTAASKLCEDRDAYAFWDAFHPTERASRIIVRELLSGSEEYMHPMNLSTILARNPTV
;
A
#
# COMPACT_ATOMS: atom_id res chain seq x y z
N MET A 1 63.64 26.93 40.80
CA MET A 1 63.00 28.25 40.64
C MET A 1 62.79 28.42 39.15
N SER A 2 61.64 28.62 38.53
CA SER A 2 60.20 28.66 38.88
C SER A 2 59.50 28.90 37.54
N GLU A 3 58.55 28.06 37.14
CA GLU A 3 57.62 28.29 36.00
C GLU A 3 56.65 29.43 36.35
N PRO A 4 56.13 30.24 35.38
CA PRO A 4 54.80 29.90 34.81
C PRO A 4 54.43 30.42 33.39
N LEU A 5 53.42 29.75 32.81
CA LEU A 5 52.27 30.25 32.00
C LEU A 5 52.40 30.69 30.50
N LEU A 6 51.83 29.83 29.62
CA LEU A 6 50.72 30.08 28.66
C LEU A 6 50.71 31.33 27.73
N LEU A 7 50.74 31.12 26.39
CA LEU A 7 49.73 31.59 25.38
C LEU A 7 50.08 31.13 23.93
N PHE A 8 49.46 30.07 23.40
CA PHE A 8 48.43 30.04 22.33
C PHE A 8 48.74 30.66 20.95
N ALA A 9 48.76 29.83 19.89
CA ALA A 9 47.90 29.91 18.67
C ALA A 9 48.42 28.93 17.59
N ALA A 10 47.92 27.69 17.56
CA ALA A 10 46.86 27.24 16.64
C ALA A 10 47.40 26.64 15.31
N VAL A 11 47.97 25.42 15.39
CA VAL A 11 48.03 24.53 14.23
C VAL A 11 46.67 23.85 14.13
N ALA A 12 45.84 24.30 13.19
CA ALA A 12 44.57 23.67 12.88
C ALA A 12 44.82 22.25 12.35
N PHE A 13 44.73 21.26 13.24
CA PHE A 13 44.57 19.87 12.84
C PHE A 13 43.14 19.73 12.32
N VAL A 14 42.96 19.89 11.02
CA VAL A 14 41.71 19.52 10.36
C VAL A 14 41.62 18.00 10.45
N ALA A 15 41.02 17.51 11.53
CA ALA A 15 40.50 16.16 11.57
C ALA A 15 39.41 16.11 10.49
N VAL A 16 39.76 15.53 9.34
CA VAL A 16 38.78 15.04 8.39
C VAL A 16 38.04 13.93 9.14
N PHE A 17 36.97 14.31 9.85
CA PHE A 17 35.93 13.38 10.25
C PHE A 17 35.30 12.91 8.94
N GLY A 18 35.91 11.90 8.34
CA GLY A 18 35.24 11.07 7.36
C GLY A 18 33.97 10.62 8.04
N SER A 19 32.84 11.17 7.61
CA SER A 19 31.54 10.69 8.02
C SER A 19 31.50 9.24 7.56
N SER A 20 31.69 8.31 8.49
CA SER A 20 31.42 6.91 8.23
C SER A 20 29.92 6.82 8.00
N SER A 21 29.50 7.02 6.75
CA SER A 21 28.19 6.57 6.31
C SER A 21 28.21 5.06 6.47
N THR A 22 27.72 4.57 7.60
CA THR A 22 27.32 3.17 7.70
C THR A 22 26.41 2.93 6.49
N PRO A 23 26.71 1.95 5.63
CA PRO A 23 25.78 1.59 4.57
C PRO A 23 24.43 1.37 5.25
N SER A 24 23.41 2.12 4.83
CA SER A 24 22.04 1.78 5.19
C SER A 24 21.84 0.36 4.68
N GLU A 25 21.89 -0.62 5.58
CA GLU A 25 21.61 -2.01 5.26
C GLU A 25 20.23 -2.02 4.61
N ALA A 26 20.18 -2.32 3.31
CA ALA A 26 18.97 -2.23 2.53
C ALA A 26 17.98 -3.25 3.11
N ARG A 27 16.93 -2.76 3.75
CA ARG A 27 15.84 -3.61 4.23
C ARG A 27 14.99 -4.02 3.04
N ALA A 28 15.10 -5.28 2.64
CA ALA A 28 14.19 -5.86 1.66
C ALA A 28 12.86 -6.20 2.36
N PHE A 29 11.76 -5.67 1.85
CA PHE A 29 10.42 -6.00 2.29
C PHE A 29 9.75 -6.87 1.23
N PHE A 30 9.33 -8.07 1.61
CA PHE A 30 8.54 -8.94 0.75
C PHE A 30 7.09 -8.87 1.20
N VAL A 31 6.21 -8.38 0.34
CA VAL A 31 4.77 -8.29 0.63
C VAL A 31 4.05 -9.34 -0.18
N PHE A 32 3.65 -10.43 0.47
CA PHE A 32 2.76 -11.41 -0.14
C PHE A 32 1.33 -10.93 0.05
N GLY A 33 0.74 -10.38 -1.02
CA GLY A 33 -0.60 -9.80 -1.00
C GLY A 33 -1.35 -10.01 -2.30
N ASP A 34 -2.66 -9.82 -2.24
CA ASP A 34 -3.56 -9.89 -3.39
C ASP A 34 -3.49 -8.60 -4.24
N SER A 35 -4.36 -8.51 -5.24
CA SER A 35 -4.45 -7.40 -6.21
C SER A 35 -4.77 -6.03 -5.58
N LEU A 36 -5.14 -5.98 -4.30
CA LEU A 36 -5.39 -4.74 -3.58
C LEU A 36 -4.10 -3.94 -3.33
N VAL A 37 -2.96 -4.62 -3.11
CA VAL A 37 -1.68 -3.98 -2.78
C VAL A 37 -1.03 -3.37 -4.03
N ASP A 38 -1.04 -4.12 -5.14
CA ASP A 38 -0.62 -3.61 -6.45
C ASP A 38 -1.43 -4.30 -7.55
N SER A 39 -2.17 -3.50 -8.31
CA SER A 39 -2.99 -3.95 -9.43
C SER A 39 -2.17 -4.34 -10.66
N GLY A 40 -0.84 -4.09 -10.63
CA GLY A 40 0.07 -4.37 -11.73
C GLY A 40 -0.14 -3.45 -12.94
N ASN A 41 0.53 -3.79 -14.04
CA ASN A 41 0.44 -3.07 -15.31
C ASN A 41 0.33 -4.08 -16.47
N ASN A 42 -0.69 -3.92 -17.31
CA ASN A 42 -0.98 -4.81 -18.43
C ASN A 42 -0.56 -4.24 -19.80
N ASN A 43 0.20 -3.14 -19.84
CA ASN A 43 0.53 -2.45 -21.10
C ASN A 43 1.33 -3.31 -22.10
N TYR A 44 2.02 -4.35 -21.64
CA TYR A 44 2.79 -5.24 -22.50
C TYR A 44 2.02 -6.50 -22.93
N LEU A 45 0.81 -6.71 -22.41
CA LEU A 45 -0.03 -7.86 -22.74
C LEU A 45 -1.00 -7.51 -23.86
N ALA A 46 -1.37 -8.47 -24.71
CA ALA A 46 -2.39 -8.30 -25.74
C ALA A 46 -3.81 -8.29 -25.13
N THR A 47 -4.14 -7.23 -24.41
CA THR A 47 -5.44 -7.04 -23.73
C THR A 47 -6.00 -5.64 -23.95
N THR A 48 -7.32 -5.51 -23.80
CA THR A 48 -8.04 -4.23 -23.75
C THR A 48 -8.10 -3.64 -22.34
N ALA A 49 -7.81 -4.43 -21.30
CA ALA A 49 -7.72 -3.96 -19.92
C ALA A 49 -6.40 -3.23 -19.68
N ARG A 50 -6.38 -1.92 -19.99
CA ARG A 50 -5.22 -1.04 -19.82
C ARG A 50 -5.60 0.20 -19.02
N ALA A 51 -4.65 0.67 -18.22
CA ALA A 51 -4.75 1.89 -17.43
C ALA A 51 -3.71 2.95 -17.88
N ASP A 52 -3.35 2.92 -19.17
CA ASP A 52 -2.42 3.84 -19.84
C ASP A 52 -3.10 5.06 -20.48
N THR A 53 -4.39 5.26 -20.19
CA THR A 53 -5.19 6.38 -20.68
C THR A 53 -5.91 7.09 -19.54
N LEU A 54 -6.26 8.36 -19.75
CA LEU A 54 -7.10 9.09 -18.80
C LEU A 54 -8.48 8.43 -18.70
N PRO A 55 -9.12 8.43 -17.51
CA PRO A 55 -8.76 9.25 -16.33
C PRO A 55 -7.86 8.56 -15.30
N TYR A 56 -7.24 7.42 -15.60
CA TYR A 56 -6.27 6.83 -14.66
C TYR A 56 -5.09 7.76 -14.40
N GLY A 57 -4.64 7.84 -13.14
CA GLY A 57 -3.56 8.72 -12.72
C GLY A 57 -3.88 10.22 -12.72
N ILE A 58 -5.15 10.62 -12.86
CA ILE A 58 -5.60 12.02 -12.84
C ILE A 58 -5.21 12.79 -11.57
N ASP A 59 -5.13 12.12 -10.42
CA ASP A 59 -4.73 12.69 -9.12
C ASP A 59 -3.25 12.47 -8.80
N SER A 60 -2.53 11.72 -9.64
CA SER A 60 -1.09 11.56 -9.47
C SER A 60 -0.38 12.92 -9.54
N PRO A 61 0.81 13.09 -8.93
CA PRO A 61 1.58 14.33 -9.05
C PRO A 61 1.88 14.77 -10.49
N THR A 62 1.88 13.82 -11.42
CA THR A 62 2.12 14.09 -12.85
C THR A 62 0.85 14.38 -13.64
N HIS A 63 -0.33 14.11 -13.06
CA HIS A 63 -1.64 14.14 -13.72
C HIS A 63 -1.67 13.34 -15.04
N ARG A 64 -0.90 12.26 -15.11
CA ARG A 64 -0.76 11.38 -16.29
C ARG A 64 -1.09 9.94 -15.93
N PRO A 65 -1.55 9.14 -16.92
CA PRO A 65 -1.74 7.71 -16.72
C PRO A 65 -0.46 7.02 -16.25
N THR A 66 -0.55 6.32 -15.14
CA THR A 66 0.58 5.59 -14.52
C THR A 66 0.69 4.16 -15.05
N GLY A 67 -0.32 3.68 -15.79
CA GLY A 67 -0.46 2.27 -16.13
C GLY A 67 -1.07 1.43 -15.01
N ARG A 68 -1.46 2.05 -13.88
CA ARG A 68 -2.12 1.40 -12.74
C ARG A 68 -3.60 1.79 -12.68
N PHE A 69 -4.45 0.85 -12.29
CA PHE A 69 -5.90 1.05 -12.23
C PHE A 69 -6.34 1.86 -10.99
N SER A 70 -5.91 3.12 -10.89
CA SER A 70 -6.32 4.04 -9.83
C SER A 70 -6.41 5.47 -10.35
N ASN A 71 -7.11 6.35 -9.65
CA ASN A 71 -7.06 7.79 -9.89
C ASN A 71 -5.68 8.38 -9.59
N GLY A 72 -4.89 7.79 -8.70
CA GLY A 72 -3.61 8.36 -8.29
C GLY A 72 -2.64 7.30 -7.76
N LEU A 73 -2.11 7.54 -6.57
CA LEU A 73 -1.19 6.63 -5.89
C LEU A 73 -1.94 5.42 -5.31
N ASN A 74 -1.43 4.20 -5.53
CA ASN A 74 -1.94 3.00 -4.87
C ASN A 74 -1.13 2.66 -3.60
N ILE A 75 -1.45 1.54 -2.93
CA ILE A 75 -0.80 1.13 -1.68
C ILE A 75 0.72 1.00 -1.83
N ALA A 76 1.20 0.47 -2.96
CA ALA A 76 2.63 0.34 -3.24
C ALA A 76 3.31 1.70 -3.49
N ASP A 77 2.59 2.71 -3.97
CA ASP A 77 3.15 4.03 -4.27
C ASP A 77 3.19 4.95 -3.04
N VAL A 78 2.26 4.79 -2.09
CA VAL A 78 2.14 5.67 -0.91
C VAL A 78 3.25 5.37 0.09
N LYS A 79 4.40 6.02 -0.08
CA LYS A 79 5.46 6.18 0.93
C LYS A 79 5.97 4.89 1.59
N LEU A 80 5.93 3.77 0.87
CA LEU A 80 6.66 2.56 1.25
C LEU A 80 7.90 2.48 0.35
N SER A 81 9.01 3.07 0.81
CA SER A 81 10.26 3.16 0.05
C SER A 81 11.01 1.81 -0.01
N GLY A 82 10.48 0.85 -0.77
CA GLY A 82 11.09 -0.45 -1.04
C GLY A 82 10.57 -1.05 -2.34
N ASP A 83 11.20 -2.11 -2.82
CA ASP A 83 10.73 -2.84 -4.01
C ASP A 83 9.51 -3.71 -3.64
N PHE A 84 8.31 -3.25 -3.99
CA PHE A 84 7.04 -3.93 -3.72
C PHE A 84 6.68 -4.89 -4.87
N TYR A 85 6.38 -6.14 -4.54
CA TYR A 85 5.88 -7.14 -5.48
C TYR A 85 4.58 -7.76 -4.92
N ALA A 86 3.42 -7.37 -5.46
CA ALA A 86 2.15 -8.04 -5.14
C ALA A 86 1.83 -9.15 -6.16
N LEU A 87 1.10 -10.17 -5.73
CA LEU A 87 0.65 -11.28 -6.57
C LEU A 87 -0.86 -11.20 -6.78
N MET A 88 -1.25 -10.90 -8.02
CA MET A 88 -2.64 -10.70 -8.43
C MET A 88 -3.52 -11.95 -8.26
N ARG A 89 -4.66 -11.80 -7.57
CA ARG A 89 -5.89 -12.53 -7.88
C ARG A 89 -7.04 -11.55 -8.08
N ALA A 90 -7.58 -11.52 -9.29
CA ALA A 90 -8.84 -10.88 -9.61
C ALA A 90 -9.96 -11.87 -9.29
N PHE A 91 -10.79 -11.56 -8.31
CA PHE A 91 -12.03 -12.28 -8.11
C PHE A 91 -13.16 -11.52 -8.81
N THR A 92 -13.85 -12.22 -9.71
CA THR A 92 -15.02 -11.70 -10.42
C THR A 92 -16.20 -11.61 -9.45
N CYS A 93 -16.56 -10.41 -9.02
CA CYS A 93 -17.85 -10.17 -8.35
C CYS A 93 -18.93 -9.84 -9.39
N ARG A 94 -19.79 -10.80 -9.73
CA ARG A 94 -21.07 -10.54 -10.41
C ARG A 94 -22.20 -10.62 -9.40
N SER A 95 -22.30 -9.60 -8.53
CA SER A 95 -23.42 -9.47 -7.61
C SER A 95 -24.49 -8.58 -8.23
N LEU A 96 -25.73 -9.09 -8.31
CA LEU A 96 -26.88 -8.30 -8.76
C LEU A 96 -27.40 -7.35 -7.68
N SER A 97 -27.18 -7.68 -6.40
CA SER A 97 -27.58 -6.86 -5.24
C SER A 97 -26.49 -5.88 -4.80
N GLY A 98 -25.27 -6.03 -5.31
CA GLY A 98 -24.09 -5.26 -4.85
C GLY A 98 -23.48 -5.79 -3.55
N ASP A 99 -23.91 -6.97 -3.07
CA ASP A 99 -23.33 -7.63 -1.90
C ASP A 99 -22.13 -8.50 -2.28
N CYS A 100 -21.21 -8.71 -1.33
CA CYS A 100 -20.05 -9.58 -1.50
C CYS A 100 -20.47 -11.06 -1.59
N ASP A 101 -19.77 -11.84 -2.42
CA ASP A 101 -20.01 -13.27 -2.53
C ASP A 101 -19.50 -14.00 -1.26
N PRO A 102 -20.36 -14.74 -0.53
CA PRO A 102 -19.99 -15.33 0.75
C PRO A 102 -18.93 -16.44 0.64
N GLU A 103 -18.83 -17.12 -0.50
CA GLU A 103 -17.83 -18.17 -0.71
C GLU A 103 -16.45 -17.54 -0.93
N LEU A 104 -16.38 -16.48 -1.74
CA LEU A 104 -15.14 -15.73 -1.96
C LEU A 104 -14.64 -15.07 -0.68
N GLN A 105 -15.54 -14.48 0.11
CA GLN A 105 -15.20 -13.91 1.42
C GLN A 105 -14.65 -14.99 2.37
N ARG A 106 -15.23 -16.19 2.37
CA ARG A 106 -14.73 -17.31 3.19
C ARG A 106 -13.33 -17.73 2.77
N ALA A 107 -13.08 -17.85 1.47
CA ALA A 107 -11.77 -18.23 0.95
C ALA A 107 -10.69 -17.19 1.30
N ALA A 108 -11.00 -15.91 1.12
CA ALA A 108 -10.11 -14.81 1.48
C ALA A 108 -9.82 -14.78 2.99
N ASN A 109 -10.84 -14.96 3.83
CA ASN A 109 -10.66 -15.00 5.28
C ASN A 109 -9.77 -16.18 5.72
N MET A 110 -9.97 -17.37 5.15
CA MET A 110 -9.16 -18.55 5.47
C MET A 110 -7.69 -18.37 5.06
N PHE A 111 -7.44 -17.81 3.87
CA PHE A 111 -6.08 -17.50 3.42
C PHE A 111 -5.36 -16.54 4.39
N ASN A 112 -6.03 -15.44 4.77
CA ASN A 112 -5.44 -14.44 5.66
C ASN A 112 -5.14 -14.99 7.06
N LEU A 113 -6.00 -15.87 7.60
CA LEU A 113 -5.73 -16.54 8.88
C LEU A 113 -4.50 -17.44 8.80
N LEU A 114 -4.41 -18.29 7.78
CA LEU A 114 -3.30 -19.22 7.60
C LEU A 114 -1.97 -18.50 7.34
N LEU A 115 -2.00 -17.34 6.67
CA LEU A 115 -0.80 -16.54 6.41
C LEU A 115 -0.12 -16.07 7.71
N VAL A 116 -0.91 -15.68 8.72
CA VAL A 116 -0.36 -15.25 10.02
C VAL A 116 0.36 -16.40 10.72
N ASP A 117 -0.19 -17.62 10.64
CA ASP A 117 0.44 -18.81 11.24
C ASP A 117 1.75 -19.16 10.53
N VAL A 118 1.78 -19.15 9.19
CA VAL A 118 3.00 -19.37 8.41
C VAL A 118 4.07 -18.32 8.72
N VAL A 119 3.70 -17.03 8.81
CA VAL A 119 4.64 -15.97 9.18
C VAL A 119 5.18 -16.15 10.59
N ARG A 120 4.35 -16.63 11.53
CA ARG A 120 4.79 -16.95 12.90
C ARG A 120 5.82 -18.08 12.88
N GLU A 121 5.56 -19.15 12.15
CA GLU A 121 6.49 -20.29 12.01
C GLU A 121 7.82 -19.86 11.37
N LEU A 122 7.78 -19.09 10.27
CA LEU A 122 8.98 -18.57 9.61
C LEU A 122 9.83 -17.69 10.54
N ASN A 123 9.20 -16.84 11.35
CA ASN A 123 9.91 -16.02 12.33
C ASN A 123 10.57 -16.86 13.43
N LEU A 124 9.97 -17.99 13.83
CA LEU A 124 10.55 -18.93 14.79
C LEU A 124 11.70 -19.74 14.21
N GLU A 125 11.60 -20.14 12.94
CA GLU A 125 12.63 -20.95 12.27
C GLU A 125 13.85 -20.15 11.84
N ILE A 126 13.64 -18.96 11.27
CA ILE A 126 14.72 -18.15 10.70
C ILE A 126 15.37 -17.29 11.77
N GLY A 127 14.59 -16.58 12.59
CA GLY A 127 15.06 -15.83 13.76
C GLY A 127 15.89 -14.55 13.49
N TYR A 128 16.57 -14.44 12.34
CA TYR A 128 17.38 -13.27 11.96
C TYR A 128 16.74 -12.40 10.86
N VAL A 129 15.62 -12.85 10.27
CA VAL A 129 14.78 -12.06 9.36
C VAL A 129 13.41 -11.92 10.01
N SER A 130 12.86 -10.72 9.98
CA SER A 130 11.50 -10.44 10.44
C SER A 130 10.53 -10.46 9.28
N PHE A 131 9.61 -11.42 9.29
CA PHE A 131 8.46 -11.49 8.39
C PHE A 131 7.25 -10.82 9.04
N ILE A 132 6.52 -10.02 8.25
CA ILE A 132 5.30 -9.34 8.70
C ILE A 132 4.13 -9.76 7.81
N ALA A 133 3.05 -10.23 8.42
CA ALA A 133 1.78 -10.47 7.74
C ALA A 133 0.93 -9.20 7.80
N ALA A 134 0.41 -8.79 6.64
CA ALA A 134 -0.48 -7.64 6.52
C ALA A 134 -1.86 -8.09 6.03
N ASN A 135 -2.89 -7.94 6.85
CA ASN A 135 -4.27 -8.27 6.51
C ASN A 135 -4.95 -7.08 5.81
N ALA A 136 -4.47 -6.75 4.61
CA ALA A 136 -5.03 -5.69 3.77
C ALA A 136 -6.50 -5.96 3.42
N PHE A 137 -6.89 -7.23 3.34
CA PHE A 137 -8.28 -7.63 3.11
C PHE A 137 -9.21 -7.11 4.23
N ASN A 138 -8.86 -7.30 5.50
CA ASN A 138 -9.71 -6.82 6.59
C ASN A 138 -9.76 -5.28 6.65
N MET A 139 -8.61 -4.62 6.42
CA MET A 139 -8.56 -3.16 6.29
C MET A 139 -9.47 -2.65 5.17
N HIS A 140 -9.48 -3.35 4.03
CA HIS A 140 -10.32 -3.06 2.87
C HIS A 140 -11.81 -3.28 3.18
N MET A 141 -12.15 -4.39 3.83
CA MET A 141 -13.52 -4.72 4.21
C MET A 141 -14.12 -3.73 5.20
N ASN A 142 -13.31 -3.10 6.04
CA ASN A 142 -13.80 -2.13 7.02
C ASN A 142 -14.48 -0.91 6.36
N TYR A 143 -13.83 -0.28 5.37
CA TYR A 143 -14.43 0.86 4.69
C TYR A 143 -15.48 0.45 3.65
N ILE A 144 -15.49 -0.81 3.19
CA ILE A 144 -16.60 -1.33 2.39
C ILE A 144 -17.86 -1.45 3.26
N THR A 145 -17.71 -2.01 4.45
CA THR A 145 -18.83 -2.32 5.35
C THR A 145 -19.35 -1.05 6.01
N TYR A 146 -18.46 -0.12 6.37
CA TYR A 146 -18.79 1.11 7.11
C TYR A 146 -18.25 2.37 6.40
N PRO A 147 -18.62 2.64 5.13
CA PRO A 147 -18.03 3.73 4.34
C PRO A 147 -18.13 5.09 5.02
N GLU A 148 -19.27 5.37 5.67
CA GLU A 148 -19.53 6.64 6.35
C GLU A 148 -18.55 6.91 7.50
N VAL A 149 -18.13 5.87 8.23
CA VAL A 149 -17.14 5.97 9.32
C VAL A 149 -15.78 6.41 8.79
N TYR A 150 -15.46 6.03 7.56
CA TYR A 150 -14.22 6.38 6.88
C TYR A 150 -14.34 7.67 6.04
N GLY A 151 -15.51 8.32 6.06
CA GLY A 151 -15.79 9.56 5.34
C GLY A 151 -16.18 9.36 3.88
N PHE A 152 -16.50 8.12 3.46
CA PHE A 152 -17.02 7.85 2.12
C PHE A 152 -18.54 7.95 2.08
N VAL A 153 -19.07 8.53 1.01
CA VAL A 153 -20.52 8.58 0.76
C VAL A 153 -21.05 7.22 0.29
N THR A 154 -20.19 6.36 -0.27
CA THR A 154 -20.56 5.03 -0.73
C THR A 154 -19.35 4.12 -0.96
N SER A 155 -19.56 2.83 -0.74
CA SER A 155 -18.68 1.73 -1.17
C SER A 155 -19.31 0.87 -2.27
N LYS A 156 -20.54 1.18 -2.70
CA LYS A 156 -21.30 0.36 -3.65
C LYS A 156 -21.32 0.93 -5.07
N VAL A 157 -20.95 2.19 -5.24
CA VAL A 157 -20.92 2.87 -6.54
C VAL A 157 -19.48 3.32 -6.80
N ALA A 158 -18.94 3.04 -7.98
CA ALA A 158 -17.60 3.48 -8.36
C ALA A 158 -17.58 4.95 -8.79
N CYS A 159 -16.44 5.62 -8.60
CA CYS A 159 -16.29 7.00 -9.05
C CYS A 159 -16.24 7.12 -10.58
N CYS A 160 -15.52 6.22 -11.25
CA CYS A 160 -15.37 6.18 -12.70
C CYS A 160 -15.93 4.90 -13.29
N GLY A 161 -16.85 5.03 -14.23
CA GLY A 161 -17.32 3.91 -15.04
C GLY A 161 -18.65 4.20 -15.70
N GLN A 162 -19.48 3.17 -15.84
CA GLN A 162 -20.77 3.28 -16.50
C GLN A 162 -21.74 2.19 -16.04
N GLY A 163 -23.00 2.32 -16.43
CA GLY A 163 -24.04 1.33 -16.16
C GLY A 163 -24.39 1.23 -14.68
N LEU A 164 -24.85 0.06 -14.27
CA LEU A 164 -25.27 -0.21 -12.90
C LEU A 164 -24.08 -0.01 -11.94
N PHE A 165 -24.32 0.73 -10.85
CA PHE A 165 -23.31 1.07 -9.83
C PHE A 165 -22.07 1.80 -10.37
N ASN A 166 -22.13 2.35 -11.59
CA ASN A 166 -20.97 2.87 -12.30
C ASN A 166 -19.85 1.83 -12.48
N GLY A 167 -20.16 0.53 -12.37
CA GLY A 167 -19.18 -0.56 -12.28
C GLY A 167 -19.16 -1.50 -13.49
N VAL A 168 -19.79 -1.13 -14.61
CA VAL A 168 -19.86 -2.00 -15.78
C VAL A 168 -18.71 -1.73 -16.74
N GLY A 169 -17.77 -2.67 -16.86
CA GLY A 169 -16.65 -2.57 -17.79
C GLY A 169 -15.53 -1.65 -17.28
N LEU A 170 -14.60 -1.29 -18.15
CA LEU A 170 -13.45 -0.47 -17.80
C LEU A 170 -13.84 1.01 -17.68
N CYS A 171 -13.21 1.71 -16.75
CA CYS A 171 -13.18 3.17 -16.74
C CYS A 171 -12.37 3.66 -17.96
N THR A 172 -12.95 4.57 -18.73
CA THR A 172 -12.41 5.15 -19.97
C THR A 172 -12.71 6.64 -20.02
N ALA A 173 -12.18 7.36 -21.01
CA ALA A 173 -12.52 8.76 -21.24
C ALA A 173 -14.03 9.02 -21.52
N ALA A 174 -14.80 8.01 -21.92
CA ALA A 174 -16.24 8.12 -22.13
C ALA A 174 -17.07 7.78 -20.88
N SER A 175 -16.42 7.33 -19.81
CA SER A 175 -17.07 6.93 -18.56
C SER A 175 -17.56 8.16 -17.78
N LYS A 176 -18.59 7.95 -16.96
CA LYS A 176 -19.03 8.95 -15.99
C LYS A 176 -18.04 8.98 -14.83
N LEU A 177 -17.45 10.15 -14.61
CA LEU A 177 -16.56 10.45 -13.50
C LEU A 177 -17.32 11.17 -12.39
N CYS A 178 -17.05 10.82 -11.13
CA CYS A 178 -17.61 11.50 -9.97
C CYS A 178 -16.98 12.90 -9.78
N GLU A 179 -17.71 13.81 -9.13
CA GLU A 179 -17.25 15.18 -8.89
C GLU A 179 -16.16 15.23 -7.82
N ASP A 180 -16.40 14.58 -6.67
CA ASP A 180 -15.45 14.46 -5.58
C ASP A 180 -14.93 13.01 -5.49
N ARG A 181 -13.67 12.81 -5.85
CA ARG A 181 -13.00 11.49 -5.82
C ARG A 181 -12.69 11.01 -4.42
N ASP A 182 -12.51 11.92 -3.46
CA ASP A 182 -12.20 11.56 -2.07
C ASP A 182 -13.44 11.07 -1.31
N ALA A 183 -14.64 11.37 -1.82
CA ALA A 183 -15.91 10.90 -1.26
C ALA A 183 -16.22 9.42 -1.59
N TYR A 184 -15.50 8.80 -2.52
CA TYR A 184 -15.79 7.43 -3.00
C TYR A 184 -14.73 6.43 -2.53
N ALA A 185 -15.16 5.26 -2.06
CA ALA A 185 -14.23 4.20 -1.69
C ALA A 185 -13.55 3.55 -2.91
N PHE A 186 -14.29 3.46 -4.03
CA PHE A 186 -13.84 2.79 -5.25
C PHE A 186 -13.64 3.75 -6.42
N TRP A 187 -12.51 3.60 -7.10
CA TRP A 187 -12.19 4.31 -8.33
C TRP A 187 -12.97 3.73 -9.50
N ASP A 188 -12.84 2.43 -9.76
CA ASP A 188 -13.60 1.69 -10.75
C ASP A 188 -14.34 0.51 -10.09
N ALA A 189 -14.85 -0.44 -10.87
CA ALA A 189 -15.60 -1.58 -10.35
C ALA A 189 -14.80 -2.52 -9.42
N PHE A 190 -13.48 -2.38 -9.37
CA PHE A 190 -12.58 -3.31 -8.70
C PHE A 190 -11.60 -2.59 -7.76
N HIS A 191 -11.10 -1.42 -8.17
CA HIS A 191 -9.94 -0.81 -7.55
C HIS A 191 -10.33 0.36 -6.63
N PRO A 192 -9.66 0.50 -5.47
CA PRO A 192 -9.90 1.61 -4.55
C PRO A 192 -9.46 2.96 -5.11
N THR A 193 -10.04 4.04 -4.61
CA THR A 193 -9.49 5.38 -4.82
C THR A 193 -8.15 5.55 -4.09
N GLU A 194 -7.31 6.50 -4.52
CA GLU A 194 -6.10 6.89 -3.77
C GLU A 194 -6.45 7.17 -2.30
N ARG A 195 -7.58 7.83 -2.04
CA ARG A 195 -8.05 8.11 -0.69
C ARG A 195 -8.24 6.83 0.14
N ALA A 196 -8.88 5.82 -0.43
CA ALA A 196 -9.05 4.52 0.21
C ALA A 196 -7.73 3.78 0.38
N SER A 197 -6.84 3.80 -0.61
CA SER A 197 -5.49 3.23 -0.49
C SER A 197 -4.68 3.88 0.65
N ARG A 198 -4.82 5.19 0.86
CA ARG A 198 -4.13 5.91 1.96
C ARG A 198 -4.64 5.52 3.35
N ILE A 199 -5.88 5.06 3.48
CA ILE A 199 -6.40 4.51 4.74
C ILE A 199 -5.68 3.22 5.06
N ILE A 200 -5.59 2.30 4.08
CA ILE A 200 -4.87 1.03 4.27
C ILE A 200 -3.40 1.28 4.62
N VAL A 201 -2.73 2.19 3.91
CA VAL A 201 -1.32 2.50 4.18
C VAL A 201 -1.11 3.08 5.58
N ARG A 202 -2.06 3.86 6.10
CA ARG A 202 -2.01 4.35 7.48
C ARG A 202 -2.02 3.19 8.48
N GLU A 203 -2.85 2.19 8.26
CA GLU A 203 -2.90 0.98 9.10
C GLU A 203 -1.63 0.13 8.95
N LEU A 204 -1.09 -0.01 7.73
CA LEU A 204 0.21 -0.70 7.53
C LEU A 204 1.35 0.00 8.29
N LEU A 205 1.38 1.34 8.26
CA LEU A 205 2.44 2.11 8.89
C LEU A 205 2.28 2.18 10.40
N SER A 206 1.07 2.40 10.90
CA SER A 206 0.83 2.84 12.29
C SER A 206 -0.35 2.18 12.97
N GLY A 207 -1.01 1.23 12.29
CA GLY A 207 -2.15 0.48 12.82
C GLY A 207 -1.77 -0.51 13.91
N SER A 208 -2.80 -1.17 14.46
CA SER A 208 -2.66 -2.16 15.51
C SER A 208 -2.13 -3.50 14.99
N GLU A 209 -1.74 -4.36 15.92
CA GLU A 209 -1.43 -5.76 15.62
C GLU A 209 -2.66 -6.57 15.20
N GLU A 210 -3.86 -6.01 15.15
CA GLU A 210 -5.03 -6.69 14.57
C GLU A 210 -4.80 -6.99 13.08
N TYR A 211 -4.23 -6.03 12.36
CA TYR A 211 -4.03 -6.12 10.92
C TYR A 211 -2.58 -6.42 10.52
N MET A 212 -1.63 -6.15 11.40
CA MET A 212 -0.19 -6.22 11.13
C MET A 212 0.50 -7.12 12.15
N HIS A 213 0.93 -8.31 11.75
CA HIS A 213 1.52 -9.30 12.66
C HIS A 213 3.00 -9.54 12.36
N PRO A 214 3.91 -9.50 13.36
CA PRO A 214 3.65 -9.18 14.77
C PRO A 214 3.72 -7.68 15.09
N MET A 215 3.97 -6.80 14.11
CA MET A 215 4.04 -5.36 14.34
C MET A 215 3.80 -4.59 13.03
N ASN A 216 3.47 -3.29 13.15
CA ASN A 216 3.35 -2.41 11.99
C ASN A 216 4.71 -1.96 11.42
N LEU A 217 4.68 -1.36 10.23
CA LEU A 217 5.89 -0.98 9.50
C LEU A 217 6.70 0.09 10.22
N SER A 218 6.07 1.06 10.90
CA SER A 218 6.83 2.07 11.66
C SER A 218 7.62 1.44 12.80
N THR A 219 7.04 0.43 13.47
CA THR A 219 7.70 -0.27 14.57
C THR A 219 8.94 -1.03 14.09
N ILE A 220 8.85 -1.78 12.99
CA ILE A 220 10.02 -2.51 12.48
C ILE A 220 11.05 -1.56 11.86
N LEU A 221 10.62 -0.49 11.19
CA LEU A 221 11.52 0.49 10.60
C LEU A 221 12.31 1.25 11.68
N ALA A 222 11.75 1.41 12.88
CA ALA A 222 12.44 2.02 14.01
C ALA A 222 13.43 1.08 14.74
N ARG A 223 13.38 -0.24 14.52
CA ARG A 223 14.34 -1.18 15.13
C ARG A 223 15.73 -0.98 14.52
N ASN A 224 16.80 -1.32 15.23
CA ASN A 224 18.14 -1.32 14.63
C ASN A 224 18.32 -2.57 13.76
N PRO A 225 18.99 -2.50 12.60
CA PRO A 225 19.24 -3.66 11.74
C PRO A 225 20.13 -4.75 12.37
N THR A 226 20.79 -4.45 13.49
CA THR A 226 21.96 -5.20 13.98
C THR A 226 21.71 -6.05 15.23
N VAL A 227 20.46 -6.46 15.51
CA VAL A 227 20.15 -7.45 16.56
C VAL A 227 19.34 -8.57 15.96
#